data_AF-A0A816KL54-F1
#
_entry.id   AF-A0A816KL54-F1
#
_cell.length_a   1.000
_cell.length_b   1.000
_cell.length_c   1.000
_cell.angle_alpha   90.00
_cell.angle_beta   90.00
_cell.angle_gamma   90.00
#
_symmetry.space_group_name_H-M   'P 1'
#
loop_
_entity.id
_entity.type
_entity.pdbx_description
1 polymer ?
#
loop_
_entity_poly.entity_id
_entity_poly.type
_entity_poly.pdbx_seq_one_letter_code
_entity_poly.pdbx_strand_id
1 'polypeptide(L)'
;MLLLSRSQTSLEALKHSELTTKFCYGINFDMSTENIAMLRCASEYLEMTEEHSVENLVSRSEAYLNEVALKSLSSAITVLHKSEELLPIAERVKLVSRCIDAIAYMTCQESQFCSPTSNNSNSEVVSKQPVVDWWAEDLTVLRIDSFQRVLIEMMARGFKQYGLGPVLMLYAQKSLRGLVSFLQTQVTIIMSDVERKKVCSLMDCQKLSREACAHAAQNDRLPVQTIVQVLYYEQQRLTFGTV
;
A
#
# COMPACT_ATOMS: atom_id res chain seq x y z
N MET A 1 -3.15 -18.94 11.71
CA MET A 1 -1.72 -19.29 11.87
C MET A 1 -0.80 -18.18 11.36
N LEU A 2 -0.95 -17.70 10.10
CA LEU A 2 -0.11 -16.61 9.53
C LEU A 2 -0.23 -15.23 10.22
N LEU A 3 -1.41 -14.86 10.73
CA LEU A 3 -1.59 -13.61 11.47
C LEU A 3 -0.94 -13.65 12.87
N LEU A 4 -0.98 -14.82 13.51
CA LEU A 4 -0.32 -15.04 14.81
C LEU A 4 1.20 -15.02 14.67
N SER A 5 1.76 -15.69 13.66
CA SER A 5 3.19 -15.65 13.38
C SER A 5 3.66 -14.23 13.07
N ARG A 6 2.90 -13.47 12.26
CA ARG A 6 3.24 -12.07 11.90
C ARG A 6 3.16 -11.13 13.10
N SER A 7 2.15 -11.29 13.97
CA SER A 7 2.05 -10.52 15.22
C SER A 7 3.19 -10.79 16.20
N GLN A 8 3.72 -12.02 16.21
CA GLN A 8 4.82 -12.42 17.08
C GLN A 8 6.17 -11.90 16.56
N THR A 9 6.37 -11.87 15.24
CA THR A 9 7.56 -11.26 14.60
C THR A 9 7.62 -9.75 14.83
N SER A 10 6.49 -9.04 14.72
CA SER A 10 6.43 -7.59 14.99
C SER A 10 6.75 -7.26 16.45
N LEU A 11 6.33 -8.12 17.39
CA LEU A 11 6.60 -7.92 18.82
C LEU A 11 8.07 -8.19 19.19
N GLU A 12 8.70 -9.18 18.56
CA GLU A 12 10.13 -9.45 18.73
C GLU A 12 11.04 -8.39 18.11
N ALA A 13 10.59 -7.75 17.02
CA ALA A 13 11.29 -6.62 16.41
C ALA A 13 11.33 -5.40 17.35
N LEU A 14 10.27 -5.17 18.13
CA LEU A 14 10.23 -4.07 19.10
C LEU A 14 11.22 -4.25 20.25
N LYS A 15 11.50 -5.49 20.67
CA LYS A 15 12.51 -5.81 21.69
C LYS A 15 13.93 -5.40 21.29
N HIS A 16 14.23 -5.43 19.99
CA HIS A 16 15.56 -5.16 19.44
C HIS A 16 15.59 -3.85 18.65
N SER A 17 14.70 -2.91 18.98
CA SER A 17 14.68 -1.61 18.33
C SER A 17 16.01 -0.89 18.54
N GLU A 18 16.83 -0.78 17.49
CA GLU A 18 18.13 -0.11 17.52
C GLU A 18 18.01 1.32 18.06
N LEU A 19 16.95 2.03 17.70
CA LEU A 19 16.70 3.40 18.16
C LEU A 19 16.39 3.47 19.65
N THR A 20 15.65 2.48 20.17
CA THR A 20 15.36 2.42 21.61
C THR A 20 16.62 2.07 22.40
N THR A 21 17.44 1.17 21.86
CA THR A 21 18.78 0.87 22.40
C THR A 21 19.68 2.11 22.40
N LYS A 22 19.69 2.89 21.31
CA LYS A 22 20.42 4.17 21.24
C LYS A 22 19.96 5.13 22.34
N PHE A 23 18.64 5.26 22.56
CA PHE A 23 18.10 6.05 23.67
C PHE A 23 18.63 5.58 25.03
N CYS A 24 18.54 4.28 25.33
CA CYS A 24 18.98 3.71 26.62
C CYS A 24 20.48 3.93 26.88
N TYR A 25 21.31 3.96 25.84
CA TYR A 25 22.74 4.24 25.96
C TYR A 25 23.11 5.73 25.88
N GLY A 26 22.12 6.64 25.81
CA GLY A 26 22.35 8.07 25.68
C GLY A 26 22.97 8.47 24.33
N ILE A 27 22.83 7.64 23.30
CA ILE A 27 23.26 7.94 21.93
C ILE A 27 22.20 8.81 21.28
N ASN A 28 22.63 9.94 20.69
CA ASN A 28 21.73 10.83 19.98
C ASN A 28 21.11 10.15 18.75
N PHE A 29 19.81 10.37 18.56
CA PHE A 29 19.07 10.01 17.37
C PHE A 29 17.95 11.02 17.13
N ASP A 30 17.51 11.10 15.87
CA ASP A 30 16.46 12.03 15.45
C ASP A 30 15.10 11.35 15.39
N MET A 31 14.05 12.07 15.81
CA MET A 31 12.66 11.63 15.68
C MET A 31 12.10 12.09 14.33
N SER A 32 11.48 11.19 13.61
CA SER A 32 10.88 11.41 12.30
C SER A 32 9.53 10.70 12.17
N THR A 33 8.75 11.08 11.17
CA THR A 33 7.46 10.43 10.86
C THR A 33 7.61 8.95 10.50
N GLU A 34 8.79 8.53 10.05
CA GLU A 34 9.10 7.14 9.69
C GLU A 34 9.36 6.25 10.92
N ASN A 35 9.92 6.81 12.00
CA ASN A 35 10.35 6.04 13.16
C ASN A 35 9.45 6.22 14.40
N ILE A 36 8.65 7.28 14.45
CA ILE A 36 7.89 7.64 15.64
C ILE A 36 6.89 6.56 16.08
N ALA A 37 6.25 5.88 15.12
CA ALA A 37 5.32 4.79 15.41
C ALA A 37 6.03 3.64 16.16
N MET A 38 7.23 3.27 15.69
CA MET A 38 8.07 2.26 16.33
C MET A 38 8.53 2.72 17.71
N LEU A 39 9.04 3.95 17.84
CA LEU A 39 9.49 4.50 19.12
C LEU A 39 8.38 4.52 20.18
N ARG A 40 7.17 4.96 19.80
CA ARG A 40 6.04 5.00 20.72
C ARG A 40 5.57 3.61 21.15
N CYS A 41 5.57 2.65 20.22
CA CYS A 41 5.20 1.27 20.51
C CYS A 41 6.27 0.53 21.31
N ALA A 42 7.56 0.72 20.99
CA ALA A 42 8.68 0.09 21.67
C ALA A 42 8.83 0.63 23.10
N SER A 43 8.69 1.94 23.30
CA SER A 43 8.76 2.55 24.62
C SER A 43 7.64 2.07 25.55
N GLU A 44 6.42 1.86 25.03
CA GLU A 44 5.35 1.19 25.76
C GLU A 44 5.68 -0.28 26.06
N TYR A 45 6.21 -1.00 25.06
CA TYR A 45 6.50 -2.42 25.20
C TYR A 45 7.56 -2.71 26.26
N LEU A 46 8.58 -1.85 26.32
CA LEU A 46 9.70 -1.95 27.24
C LEU A 46 9.41 -1.25 28.58
N GLU A 47 8.20 -0.75 28.77
CA GLU A 47 7.77 -0.08 30.01
C GLU A 47 8.73 1.07 30.39
N MET A 48 9.17 1.85 29.39
CA MET A 48 10.06 3.00 29.60
C MET A 48 9.28 4.17 30.20
N THR A 49 8.97 4.07 31.49
CA THR A 49 8.19 5.06 32.25
C THR A 49 9.06 6.18 32.82
N GLU A 50 8.41 7.25 33.30
CA GLU A 50 9.07 8.41 33.90
C GLU A 50 9.73 8.07 35.25
N GLU A 51 9.43 6.90 35.82
CA GLU A 51 10.04 6.41 37.06
C GLU A 51 11.54 6.09 36.88
N HIS A 52 11.99 5.89 35.64
CA HIS A 52 13.36 5.48 35.32
C HIS A 52 14.24 6.63 34.80
N SER A 53 13.64 7.67 34.21
CA SER A 53 14.38 8.83 33.67
C SER A 53 13.47 10.04 33.48
N VAL A 54 13.93 11.23 33.86
CA VAL A 54 13.26 12.50 33.52
C VAL A 54 13.27 12.66 31.99
N GLU A 55 12.10 12.97 31.42
CA GLU A 55 11.88 13.09 29.96
C GLU A 55 12.06 11.77 29.19
N ASN A 56 11.32 10.73 29.63
CA ASN A 56 11.36 9.41 29.03
C ASN A 56 10.94 9.40 27.54
N LEU A 57 11.25 8.29 26.86
CA LEU A 57 10.96 8.12 25.45
C LEU A 57 9.45 8.14 25.15
N VAL A 58 8.60 7.72 26.10
CA VAL A 58 7.14 7.80 25.96
C VAL A 58 6.67 9.24 25.84
N SER A 59 7.00 10.10 26.81
CA SER A 59 6.58 11.50 26.83
C SER A 59 7.15 12.28 25.65
N ARG A 60 8.41 12.01 25.29
CA ARG A 60 9.06 12.65 24.13
C ARG A 60 8.43 12.22 22.79
N SER A 61 8.08 10.94 22.64
CA SER A 61 7.39 10.47 21.43
C SER A 61 5.94 10.93 21.34
N GLU A 62 5.22 10.99 22.47
CA GLU A 62 3.88 11.58 22.59
C GLU A 62 3.86 13.06 22.18
N ALA A 63 4.82 13.86 22.67
CA ALA A 63 4.95 15.26 22.31
C ALA A 63 5.16 15.43 20.80
N TYR A 64 6.09 14.68 20.20
CA TYR A 64 6.33 14.73 18.75
C TYR A 64 5.09 14.33 17.93
N LEU A 65 4.35 13.30 18.36
CA LEU A 65 3.11 12.90 17.71
C LEU A 65 2.08 14.03 17.71
N ASN A 66 1.89 14.70 18.85
CA ASN A 66 0.90 15.77 19.00
C ASN A 66 1.29 17.08 18.32
N GLU A 67 2.56 17.46 18.40
CA GLU A 67 3.02 18.79 17.98
C GLU A 67 3.47 18.81 16.52
N VAL A 68 3.89 17.66 15.97
CA VAL A 68 4.48 17.57 14.64
C VAL A 68 3.73 16.58 13.77
N ALA A 69 3.71 15.29 14.13
CA ALA A 69 3.28 14.23 13.21
C ALA A 69 1.79 14.27 12.86
N LEU A 70 0.92 14.61 13.83
CA LEU A 70 -0.53 14.68 13.62
C LEU A 70 -1.02 16.09 13.22
N LYS A 71 -0.12 16.98 12.81
CA LYS A 71 -0.47 18.32 12.31
C LYS A 71 -0.47 18.44 10.79
N SER A 72 0.02 17.43 10.09
CA SER A 72 -0.03 17.34 8.63
C SER A 72 -0.66 16.01 8.20
N LEU A 73 -1.42 16.06 7.10
CA LEU A 73 -2.15 14.91 6.58
C LEU A 73 -1.18 13.83 6.10
N SER A 74 -0.16 14.23 5.33
CA SER A 74 0.86 13.31 4.80
C SER A 74 1.60 12.58 5.92
N SER A 75 2.03 13.31 6.97
CA SER A 75 2.71 12.69 8.11
C SER A 75 1.79 11.77 8.90
N ALA A 76 0.52 12.15 9.11
CA ALA A 76 -0.45 11.30 9.81
C ALA A 76 -0.72 10.00 9.05
N ILE A 77 -0.83 10.04 7.72
CA ILE A 77 -0.99 8.87 6.86
C ILE A 77 0.26 7.97 6.93
N THR A 78 1.47 8.53 6.86
CA THR A 78 2.71 7.77 6.98
C THR A 78 2.80 7.06 8.34
N VAL A 79 2.51 7.77 9.43
CA VAL A 79 2.50 7.16 10.78
C VAL A 79 1.44 6.06 10.89
N LEU A 80 0.24 6.28 10.34
CA LEU A 80 -0.80 5.26 10.30
C LEU A 80 -0.32 4.02 9.55
N HIS A 81 0.23 4.18 8.35
CA HIS A 81 0.75 3.09 7.54
C HIS A 81 1.82 2.28 8.29
N LYS A 82 2.79 2.94 8.94
CA LYS A 82 3.80 2.24 9.75
C LYS A 82 3.21 1.55 10.99
N SER A 83 2.18 2.13 11.59
CA SER A 83 1.53 1.55 12.78
C SER A 83 0.81 0.23 12.49
N GLU A 84 0.43 -0.02 11.24
CA GLU A 84 -0.20 -1.29 10.81
C GLU A 84 0.73 -2.50 10.95
N GLU A 85 2.04 -2.29 10.80
CA GLU A 85 3.05 -3.34 10.99
C GLU A 85 3.29 -3.67 12.47
N LEU A 86 2.84 -2.79 13.37
CA LEU A 86 3.07 -2.83 14.81
C LEU A 86 1.82 -3.27 15.59
N LEU A 87 0.83 -3.84 14.91
CA LEU A 87 -0.34 -4.41 15.59
C LEU A 87 0.05 -5.67 16.39
N PRO A 88 -0.49 -5.87 17.60
CA PRO A 88 -1.59 -5.12 18.24
C PRO A 88 -1.16 -3.96 19.15
N ILE A 89 0.14 -3.74 19.39
CA ILE A 89 0.59 -2.75 20.37
C ILE A 89 0.23 -1.33 19.96
N ALA A 90 0.24 -1.01 18.67
CA ALA A 90 -0.16 0.29 18.15
C ALA A 90 -1.62 0.65 18.50
N GLU A 91 -2.52 -0.34 18.58
CA GLU A 91 -3.90 -0.14 19.05
C GLU A 91 -3.94 0.09 20.56
N ARG A 92 -3.13 -0.65 21.32
CA ARG A 92 -3.07 -0.51 22.78
C ARG A 92 -2.65 0.89 23.21
N VAL A 93 -1.69 1.49 22.50
CA VAL A 93 -1.25 2.89 22.73
C VAL A 93 -2.16 3.93 22.06
N LYS A 94 -3.27 3.52 21.44
CA LYS A 94 -4.23 4.38 20.73
C LYS A 94 -3.60 5.18 19.57
N LEU A 95 -2.49 4.72 19.01
CA LEU A 95 -1.81 5.40 17.91
C LEU A 95 -2.67 5.35 16.64
N VAL A 96 -3.22 4.17 16.33
CA VAL A 96 -4.05 3.95 15.13
C VAL A 96 -5.29 4.84 15.14
N SER A 97 -6.05 4.85 16.26
CA SER A 97 -7.25 5.69 16.38
C SER A 97 -6.94 7.18 16.27
N ARG A 98 -5.86 7.65 16.92
CA ARG A 98 -5.45 9.06 16.85
C ARG A 98 -5.06 9.49 15.45
N CYS A 99 -4.35 8.65 14.70
CA CYS A 99 -4.03 8.92 13.31
C CYS A 99 -5.30 9.01 12.45
N ILE A 100 -6.23 8.06 12.61
CA ILE A 100 -7.52 8.06 11.90
C ILE A 100 -8.31 9.34 12.19
N ASP A 101 -8.41 9.72 13.47
CA ASP A 101 -9.10 10.94 13.90
C ASP A 101 -8.48 12.20 13.27
N ALA A 102 -7.15 12.29 13.26
CA ALA A 102 -6.42 13.42 12.68
C ALA A 102 -6.60 13.51 11.16
N ILE A 103 -6.47 12.39 10.46
CA ILE A 103 -6.69 12.30 9.01
C ILE A 103 -8.12 12.72 8.66
N ALA A 104 -9.11 12.16 9.35
CA ALA A 104 -10.52 12.46 9.12
C ALA A 104 -10.83 13.93 9.44
N TYR A 105 -10.23 14.50 10.49
CA TYR A 105 -10.35 15.92 10.81
C TYR A 105 -9.82 16.84 9.71
N MET A 106 -8.60 16.58 9.21
CA MET A 106 -7.95 17.42 8.19
C MET A 106 -8.67 17.35 6.85
N THR A 107 -9.01 16.13 6.41
CA THR A 107 -9.75 15.90 5.15
C THR A 107 -11.15 16.53 5.18
N CYS A 108 -11.86 16.44 6.32
CA CYS A 108 -13.18 17.05 6.44
C CYS A 108 -13.12 18.59 6.44
N GLN A 109 -12.12 19.21 7.08
CA GLN A 109 -11.97 20.66 7.05
C GLN A 109 -11.70 21.19 5.64
N GLU A 110 -10.79 20.56 4.89
CA GLU A 110 -10.45 21.03 3.54
C GLU A 110 -11.63 20.87 2.57
N SER A 111 -12.41 19.79 2.69
CA SER A 111 -13.60 19.56 1.87
C SER A 111 -14.70 20.62 2.03
N GLN A 112 -14.74 21.32 3.16
CA GLN A 112 -15.70 22.41 3.41
C GLN A 112 -15.36 23.68 2.62
N PHE A 113 -14.07 23.92 2.33
CA PHE A 113 -13.63 25.08 1.54
C PHE A 113 -13.84 24.92 0.03
N CYS A 114 -13.92 23.69 -0.49
CA CYS A 114 -14.07 23.41 -1.93
C CYS A 114 -15.53 23.31 -2.42
N SER A 115 -16.52 23.81 -1.68
CA SER A 115 -17.87 23.94 -2.25
C SER A 115 -17.90 25.10 -3.26
N PRO A 116 -18.37 24.91 -4.51
CA PRO A 116 -18.50 26.02 -5.44
C PRO A 116 -19.59 26.95 -4.90
N THR A 117 -19.21 28.17 -4.53
CA THR A 117 -20.13 29.27 -4.33
C THR A 117 -21.04 29.33 -5.55
N SER A 118 -22.32 29.05 -5.35
CA SER A 118 -23.33 29.21 -6.40
C SER A 118 -23.36 30.68 -6.79
N ASN A 119 -22.88 31.02 -7.98
CA ASN A 119 -23.21 32.26 -8.65
C ASN A 119 -23.20 32.02 -10.16
N ASN A 120 -24.38 31.59 -10.63
CA ASN A 120 -25.06 32.00 -11.85
C ASN A 120 -24.19 32.52 -13.02
N SER A 121 -23.98 31.68 -14.05
CA SER A 121 -24.30 32.02 -15.45
C SER A 121 -23.93 30.87 -16.39
N ASN A 122 -24.88 30.56 -17.28
CA ASN A 122 -24.84 29.59 -18.38
C ASN A 122 -23.48 29.46 -19.08
N SER A 123 -22.90 28.25 -19.10
CA SER A 123 -22.21 27.74 -20.28
C SER A 123 -21.98 26.23 -20.21
N GLU A 124 -22.08 25.61 -21.36
CA GLU A 124 -22.07 24.19 -21.65
C GLU A 124 -20.68 23.55 -21.47
N VAL A 125 -20.70 22.24 -21.20
CA VAL A 125 -19.60 21.26 -21.36
C VAL A 125 -18.26 21.65 -20.72
N VAL A 126 -18.16 21.43 -19.40
CA VAL A 126 -16.88 21.26 -18.72
C VAL A 126 -16.82 19.82 -18.17
N SER A 127 -15.76 19.11 -18.57
CA SER A 127 -15.41 17.74 -18.21
C SER A 127 -15.75 17.36 -16.76
N LYS A 128 -16.62 16.35 -16.60
CA LYS A 128 -16.84 15.61 -15.34
C LYS A 128 -15.62 14.76 -14.98
N GLN A 129 -14.45 15.38 -14.77
CA GLN A 129 -13.41 14.68 -14.03
C GLN A 129 -13.88 14.64 -12.57
N PRO A 130 -13.95 13.45 -11.94
CA PRO A 130 -14.05 13.43 -10.49
C PRO A 130 -12.77 14.11 -10.02
N VAL A 131 -12.91 15.27 -9.37
CA VAL A 131 -11.82 15.90 -8.63
C VAL A 131 -11.52 14.93 -7.48
N VAL A 132 -10.70 13.92 -7.79
CA VAL A 132 -10.08 13.07 -6.79
C VAL A 132 -9.06 13.99 -6.16
N ASP A 133 -9.39 14.48 -4.98
CA ASP A 133 -8.51 15.36 -4.23
C ASP A 133 -7.14 14.69 -4.03
N TRP A 134 -6.09 15.50 -3.95
CA TRP A 134 -4.70 15.06 -3.78
C TRP A 134 -4.51 14.10 -2.59
N TRP A 135 -5.30 14.25 -1.52
CA TRP A 135 -5.24 13.39 -0.34
C TRP A 135 -5.73 11.96 -0.59
N ALA A 136 -6.60 11.75 -1.59
CA ALA A 136 -7.15 10.42 -1.88
C ALA A 136 -6.06 9.48 -2.40
N GLU A 137 -5.05 10.00 -3.12
CA GLU A 137 -3.91 9.21 -3.59
C GLU A 137 -3.06 8.70 -2.44
N ASP A 138 -2.85 9.51 -1.40
CA ASP A 138 -2.06 9.14 -0.22
C ASP A 138 -2.75 8.04 0.60
N LEU A 139 -4.08 8.07 0.70
CA LEU A 139 -4.85 7.05 1.43
C LEU A 139 -4.78 5.65 0.79
N THR A 140 -4.45 5.56 -0.50
CA THR A 140 -4.35 4.26 -1.19
C THR A 140 -3.19 3.38 -0.72
N VAL A 141 -2.24 3.96 0.04
CA VAL A 141 -1.11 3.22 0.62
C VAL A 141 -1.56 2.37 1.83
N LEU A 142 -2.68 2.72 2.46
CA LEU A 142 -3.20 2.05 3.65
C LEU A 142 -3.79 0.67 3.33
N ARG A 143 -3.69 -0.28 4.27
CA ARG A 143 -4.42 -1.55 4.16
C ARG A 143 -5.93 -1.31 4.25
N ILE A 144 -6.70 -2.27 3.71
CA ILE A 144 -8.16 -2.17 3.58
C ILE A 144 -8.86 -1.90 4.93
N ASP A 145 -8.34 -2.47 6.02
CA ASP A 145 -8.86 -2.29 7.38
C ASP A 145 -8.71 -0.85 7.88
N SER A 146 -7.52 -0.25 7.72
CA SER A 146 -7.28 1.15 8.10
C SER A 146 -8.03 2.10 7.16
N PHE A 147 -7.98 1.84 5.85
CA PHE A 147 -8.66 2.65 4.84
C PHE A 147 -10.17 2.72 5.11
N GLN A 148 -10.80 1.58 5.36
CA GLN A 148 -12.22 1.52 5.72
C GLN A 148 -12.52 2.33 6.99
N ARG A 149 -11.68 2.22 8.03
CA ARG A 149 -11.87 2.96 9.29
C ARG A 149 -11.73 4.46 9.09
N VAL A 150 -10.80 4.92 8.26
CA VAL A 150 -10.68 6.33 7.89
C VAL A 150 -11.96 6.82 7.21
N LEU A 151 -12.49 6.08 6.23
CA LEU A 151 -13.74 6.48 5.56
C LEU A 151 -14.94 6.52 6.51
N ILE A 152 -15.05 5.57 7.44
CA ILE A 152 -16.10 5.56 8.47
C ILE A 152 -16.00 6.79 9.36
N GLU A 153 -14.79 7.14 9.80
CA GLU A 153 -14.56 8.31 10.66
C GLU A 153 -14.83 9.62 9.90
N MET A 154 -14.46 9.71 8.62
CA MET A 154 -14.82 10.83 7.75
C MET A 154 -16.34 10.99 7.62
N MET A 155 -17.07 9.88 7.43
CA MET A 155 -18.54 9.91 7.39
C MET A 155 -19.14 10.37 8.72
N ALA A 156 -18.60 9.91 9.85
CA ALA A 156 -19.04 10.33 11.17
C ALA A 156 -18.88 11.85 11.39
N ARG A 157 -17.89 12.46 10.73
CA ARG A 157 -17.61 13.90 10.77
C ARG A 157 -18.36 14.72 9.71
N GLY A 158 -19.26 14.09 8.96
CA GLY A 158 -20.12 14.77 7.99
C GLY A 158 -19.53 14.91 6.59
N PHE A 159 -18.51 14.11 6.24
CA PHE A 159 -18.02 14.08 4.86
C PHE A 159 -19.14 13.65 3.89
N LYS A 160 -19.24 14.33 2.75
CA LYS A 160 -20.37 14.17 1.82
C LYS A 160 -20.27 12.83 1.07
N GLN A 161 -21.35 12.05 1.11
CA GLN A 161 -21.44 10.69 0.56
C GLN A 161 -21.05 10.61 -0.94
N TYR A 162 -21.38 11.62 -1.74
CA TYR A 162 -21.05 11.63 -3.17
C TYR A 162 -19.52 11.70 -3.44
N GLY A 163 -18.73 12.19 -2.48
CA GLY A 163 -17.27 12.25 -2.58
C GLY A 163 -16.59 10.90 -2.32
N LEU A 164 -17.28 9.94 -1.70
CA LEU A 164 -16.72 8.63 -1.37
C LEU A 164 -16.55 7.75 -2.62
N GLY A 165 -17.46 7.87 -3.60
CA GLY A 165 -17.42 7.06 -4.82
C GLY A 165 -16.09 7.15 -5.58
N PRO A 166 -15.60 8.36 -5.90
CA PRO A 166 -14.28 8.54 -6.53
C PRO A 166 -13.10 7.98 -5.72
N VAL A 167 -13.12 8.16 -4.39
CA VAL A 167 -12.05 7.69 -3.50
C VAL A 167 -12.01 6.16 -3.44
N LEU A 168 -13.18 5.52 -3.34
CA LEU A 168 -13.32 4.07 -3.40
C LEU A 168 -12.89 3.51 -4.76
N MET A 169 -13.25 4.18 -5.85
CA MET A 169 -12.87 3.79 -7.19
C MET A 169 -11.35 3.87 -7.38
N LEU A 170 -10.71 4.95 -6.91
CA LEU A 170 -9.26 5.10 -6.94
C LEU A 170 -8.56 4.00 -6.14
N TYR A 171 -9.03 3.73 -4.91
CA TYR A 171 -8.49 2.68 -4.07
C TYR A 171 -8.57 1.32 -4.77
N ALA A 172 -9.77 0.95 -5.26
CA ALA A 172 -9.97 -0.29 -5.99
C ALA A 172 -9.06 -0.40 -7.23
N GLN A 173 -8.94 0.66 -8.02
CA GLN A 173 -8.09 0.68 -9.20
C GLN A 173 -6.61 0.47 -8.85
N LYS A 174 -6.11 1.10 -7.78
CA LYS A 174 -4.71 1.02 -7.36
C LYS A 174 -4.41 -0.33 -6.69
N SER A 175 -5.30 -0.83 -5.84
CA SER A 175 -5.19 -2.16 -5.22
C SER A 175 -5.29 -3.29 -6.26
N LEU A 176 -6.16 -3.19 -7.26
CA LEU A 176 -6.27 -4.19 -8.34
C LEU A 176 -5.05 -4.18 -9.25
N ARG A 177 -4.51 -3.02 -9.61
CA ARG A 177 -3.23 -2.94 -10.36
C ARG A 177 -2.09 -3.59 -9.58
N GLY A 178 -2.02 -3.34 -8.27
CA GLY A 178 -1.07 -3.97 -7.36
C GLY A 178 -1.27 -5.48 -7.28
N LEU A 179 -2.51 -5.97 -7.26
CA LEU A 179 -2.81 -7.40 -7.26
C LEU A 179 -2.42 -8.07 -8.57
N VAL A 180 -2.75 -7.46 -9.71
CA VAL A 180 -2.39 -7.98 -11.04
C VAL A 180 -0.87 -8.03 -11.20
N SER A 181 -0.13 -6.97 -10.84
CA SER A 181 1.33 -6.98 -10.88
C SER A 181 1.95 -7.95 -9.86
N PHE A 182 1.38 -8.06 -8.66
CA PHE A 182 1.84 -9.00 -7.65
C PHE A 182 1.65 -10.46 -8.10
N LEU A 183 0.49 -10.81 -8.64
CA LEU A 183 0.25 -12.14 -9.22
C LEU A 183 1.17 -12.41 -10.41
N GLN A 184 1.41 -11.41 -11.25
CA GLN A 184 2.33 -11.47 -12.39
C GLN A 184 3.77 -11.79 -11.95
N THR A 185 4.26 -11.09 -10.93
CA THR A 185 5.58 -11.27 -10.35
C THR A 185 5.68 -12.58 -9.57
N GLN A 186 4.66 -12.93 -8.77
CA GLN A 186 4.60 -14.20 -8.04
C GLN A 186 4.58 -15.40 -8.98
N VAL A 187 3.80 -15.39 -10.07
CA VAL A 187 3.82 -16.48 -11.07
C VAL A 187 5.21 -16.62 -11.71
N THR A 188 5.91 -15.50 -11.93
CA THR A 188 7.27 -15.48 -12.48
C THR A 188 8.31 -16.00 -11.48
N ILE A 189 8.15 -15.73 -10.18
CA ILE A 189 9.04 -16.17 -9.09
C ILE A 189 8.79 -17.64 -8.71
N ILE A 190 7.51 -18.03 -8.61
CA ILE A 190 7.09 -19.38 -8.20
C ILE A 190 7.49 -20.42 -9.24
N MET A 191 7.51 -20.06 -10.53
CA MET A 191 8.06 -20.92 -11.58
C MET A 191 9.51 -20.55 -11.87
N SER A 192 10.45 -21.40 -11.45
CA SER A 192 11.86 -21.26 -11.84
C SER A 192 11.99 -21.32 -13.37
N ASP A 193 13.05 -20.73 -13.94
CA ASP A 193 13.33 -20.79 -15.39
C ASP A 193 13.37 -22.25 -15.91
N VAL A 194 13.76 -23.19 -15.05
CA VAL A 194 13.80 -24.63 -15.35
C VAL A 194 12.39 -25.21 -15.46
N GLU A 195 11.49 -24.89 -14.52
CA GLU A 195 10.10 -25.35 -14.55
C GLU A 195 9.32 -24.71 -15.69
N ARG A 196 9.57 -23.43 -15.98
CA ARG A 196 8.98 -22.73 -17.12
C ARG A 196 9.41 -23.37 -18.43
N LYS A 197 10.70 -23.67 -18.61
CA LYS A 197 11.20 -24.43 -19.77
C LYS A 197 10.58 -25.81 -19.87
N LYS A 198 10.43 -26.53 -18.75
CA LYS A 198 9.82 -27.87 -18.74
C LYS A 198 8.36 -27.83 -19.18
N VAL A 199 7.57 -26.88 -18.66
CA VAL A 199 6.16 -26.71 -19.06
C VAL A 199 6.06 -26.28 -20.53
N CYS A 200 6.87 -25.33 -20.98
CA CYS A 200 6.89 -24.92 -22.38
C CYS A 200 7.36 -26.03 -23.33
N SER A 201 8.24 -26.94 -22.89
CA SER A 201 8.66 -28.10 -23.69
C SER A 201 7.57 -29.16 -23.89
N LEU A 202 6.50 -29.11 -23.09
CA LEU A 202 5.32 -29.96 -23.25
C LEU A 202 4.35 -29.41 -24.31
N MET A 203 4.55 -28.16 -24.78
CA MET A 203 3.75 -27.59 -25.86
C MET A 203 4.15 -28.21 -27.19
N ASP A 204 3.26 -29.04 -27.74
CA ASP A 204 3.42 -29.61 -29.08
C ASP A 204 3.06 -28.54 -30.13
N CYS A 205 4.08 -27.84 -30.63
CA CYS A 205 3.92 -26.77 -31.61
C CYS A 205 3.29 -27.24 -32.93
N GLN A 206 3.27 -28.56 -33.18
CA GLN A 206 2.65 -29.15 -34.36
C GLN A 206 1.13 -29.20 -34.30
N LYS A 207 0.57 -29.16 -33.09
CA LYS A 207 -0.88 -29.23 -32.84
C LYS A 207 -1.51 -27.86 -32.59
N LEU A 208 -0.73 -26.78 -32.61
CA LEU A 208 -1.21 -25.42 -32.44
C LEU A 208 -1.93 -24.90 -33.70
N SER A 209 -3.02 -24.15 -33.51
CA SER A 209 -3.68 -23.42 -34.59
C SER A 209 -2.79 -22.25 -35.05
N ARG A 210 -3.09 -21.69 -36.22
CA ARG A 210 -2.33 -20.56 -36.77
C ARG A 210 -2.43 -19.32 -35.87
N GLU A 211 -3.61 -19.07 -35.33
CA GLU A 211 -3.90 -17.97 -34.40
C GLU A 211 -3.16 -18.18 -33.08
N ALA A 212 -3.09 -19.42 -32.59
CA ALA A 212 -2.35 -19.77 -31.38
C ALA A 212 -0.83 -19.62 -31.56
N CYS A 213 -0.28 -19.99 -32.72
CA CYS A 213 1.13 -19.75 -33.05
C CYS A 213 1.46 -18.25 -33.13
N ALA A 214 0.61 -17.45 -33.79
CA ALA A 214 0.81 -16.00 -33.89
C ALA A 214 0.77 -15.33 -32.51
N HIS A 215 -0.15 -15.74 -31.63
CA HIS A 215 -0.19 -15.25 -30.25
C HIS A 215 1.00 -15.71 -29.42
N ALA A 216 1.48 -16.95 -29.61
CA ALA A 216 2.65 -17.47 -28.91
C ALA A 216 3.95 -16.77 -29.37
N ALA A 217 4.07 -16.44 -30.65
CA ALA A 217 5.23 -15.75 -31.20
C ALA A 217 5.40 -14.32 -30.65
N GLN A 218 4.30 -13.66 -30.27
CA GLN A 218 4.30 -12.32 -29.68
C GLN A 218 4.34 -12.33 -28.15
N ASN A 219 4.50 -13.50 -27.52
CA ASN A 219 4.45 -13.62 -26.07
C ASN A 219 5.85 -13.51 -25.45
N ASP A 220 6.17 -12.32 -24.93
CA ASP A 220 7.44 -12.03 -24.24
C ASP A 220 7.73 -12.89 -23.00
N ARG A 221 6.75 -13.68 -22.53
CA ARG A 221 6.87 -14.54 -21.34
C ARG A 221 7.32 -15.97 -21.67
N LEU A 222 7.32 -16.35 -22.96
CA LEU A 222 7.81 -17.66 -23.37
C LEU A 222 9.35 -17.66 -23.44
N PRO A 223 10.01 -18.77 -23.07
CA PRO A 223 11.45 -18.91 -23.30
C PRO A 223 11.77 -18.68 -24.78
N VAL A 224 12.86 -17.96 -25.07
CA VAL A 224 13.30 -17.66 -26.45
C VAL A 224 13.37 -18.93 -27.31
N GLN A 225 13.81 -20.06 -26.74
CA GLN A 225 13.85 -21.36 -27.42
C GLN A 225 12.47 -21.85 -27.89
N THR A 226 11.42 -21.61 -27.10
CA THR A 226 10.04 -21.96 -27.46
C THR A 226 9.50 -21.04 -28.54
N ILE A 227 9.78 -19.73 -28.48
CA ILE A 227 9.38 -18.77 -29.51
C ILE A 227 10.03 -19.15 -30.85
N VAL A 228 11.33 -19.48 -30.85
CA VAL A 228 12.05 -19.93 -32.05
C VAL A 228 11.44 -21.21 -32.62
N GLN A 229 11.05 -22.17 -31.79
CA GLN A 229 10.38 -23.40 -32.24
C GLN A 229 9.00 -23.12 -32.88
N VAL A 230 8.20 -22.23 -32.28
CA VAL A 230 6.90 -21.83 -32.83
C VAL A 230 7.06 -21.15 -34.20
N LEU A 231 7.99 -20.18 -34.30
CA LEU A 231 8.28 -19.46 -35.55
C LEU A 231 8.83 -20.39 -36.64
N TYR A 232 9.71 -21.32 -36.28
CA TYR A 232 10.25 -22.32 -37.20
C TYR A 232 9.15 -23.21 -37.79
N TYR A 233 8.22 -23.66 -36.95
CA TYR A 233 7.11 -24.50 -37.40
C TYR A 233 6.08 -23.72 -38.24
N GLU A 234 5.81 -22.46 -37.88
CA GLU A 234 5.00 -21.56 -38.70
C GLU A 234 5.61 -21.38 -40.11
N GLN A 235 6.93 -21.18 -40.19
CA GLN A 235 7.63 -21.05 -41.47
C GLN A 235 7.56 -22.33 -42.31
N GLN A 236 7.69 -23.51 -41.69
CA GLN A 236 7.52 -24.78 -42.38
C GLN A 236 6.10 -24.94 -42.94
N ARG A 237 5.05 -24.57 -42.19
CA ARG A 237 3.66 -24.63 -42.67
C ARG A 237 3.40 -23.68 -43.84
N LEU A 238 4.03 -22.51 -43.85
CA LEU A 238 3.95 -21.57 -44.98
C LEU A 238 4.71 -22.08 -46.23
N THR A 239 5.77 -22.86 -46.03
CA THR A 239 6.62 -23.38 -47.12
C THR A 239 6.09 -24.71 -47.69
N PHE A 240 5.45 -25.55 -46.87
CA PHE A 240 4.98 -26.90 -47.24
C PHE A 240 3.45 -27.05 -47.25
N GLY A 241 2.69 -26.04 -46.84
CA GLY A 241 1.22 -26.06 -46.81
C GLY A 241 0.51 -25.66 -48.11
N THR A 242 1.21 -25.70 -49.24
CA THR A 242 0.62 -25.49 -50.57
C THR A 242 0.88 -26.71 -51.45
N VAL A 243 0.13 -27.79 -51.20
CA VAL A 243 -0.26 -28.79 -52.20
C VAL A 243 -1.69 -29.22 -51.87
#